data_AF-A0A838N1Z5-F1
#
_entry.id   AF-A0A838N1Z5-F1
#
_cell.length_a   1.000
_cell.length_b   1.000
_cell.length_c   1.000
_cell.angle_alpha   90.00
_cell.angle_beta   90.00
_cell.angle_gamma   90.00
#
_symmetry.space_group_name_H-M   'P 1'
#
loop_
_entity.id
_entity.type
_entity.pdbx_description
1 polymer ?
#
loop_
_entity_poly.entity_id
_entity_poly.type
_entity_poly.pdbx_seq_one_letter_code
_entity_poly.pdbx_strand_id
1 'polypeptide(L)'
;MRKSLWCVTFLGIGLLAGAAALRAAPAGAGDGGAGNGQGLIARIMRAQMGRMMTLRAELNLTDEQRDAVKQTLQSRKSEIVTAVKPVVAARRTLRDAVLAEKPDDATIRQAADALGKSIGDAAVTLAKVKVELAEKAQLSEQQMQKIADFRADSDASIDSFLSEAEKSQ
;
A
#
# COMPACT_ATOMS: atom_id res chain seq x y z
N MET A 1 3.01 -17.26 -18.30
CA MET A 1 2.56 -15.89 -17.96
C MET A 1 3.08 -15.52 -16.57
N ARG A 2 4.06 -14.63 -16.47
CA ARG A 2 4.73 -14.21 -15.22
C ARG A 2 4.68 -12.68 -15.13
N LYS A 3 3.59 -12.14 -14.58
CA LYS A 3 3.48 -10.72 -14.22
C LYS A 3 3.00 -10.69 -12.76
N SER A 4 3.50 -9.72 -11.99
CA SER A 4 2.95 -9.30 -10.70
C SER A 4 3.45 -9.99 -9.41
N LEU A 5 4.75 -9.94 -9.12
CA LEU A 5 5.27 -10.21 -7.76
C LEU A 5 6.01 -9.02 -7.09
N TRP A 6 5.91 -7.81 -7.67
CA TRP A 6 6.67 -6.62 -7.21
C TRP A 6 5.87 -5.65 -6.30
N CYS A 7 4.60 -5.91 -6.02
CA CYS A 7 3.80 -5.02 -5.17
C CYS A 7 4.10 -5.12 -3.65
N VAL A 8 5.05 -5.96 -3.24
CA VAL A 8 5.28 -6.26 -1.82
C VAL A 8 6.43 -5.43 -1.21
N THR A 9 7.31 -4.84 -2.02
CA THR A 9 8.48 -4.10 -1.54
C THR A 9 8.19 -2.70 -1.00
N PHE A 10 6.95 -2.20 -1.12
CA PHE A 10 6.59 -0.84 -0.71
C PHE A 10 5.41 -0.79 0.26
N LEU A 11 5.09 -1.89 0.93
CA LEU A 11 4.13 -1.99 2.04
C LEU A 11 4.62 -1.28 3.33
N GLY A 12 5.49 -0.28 3.21
CA GLY A 12 5.73 0.72 4.23
C GLY A 12 4.80 1.90 3.97
N ILE A 13 3.66 1.92 4.66
CA ILE A 13 2.84 3.10 4.98
C ILE A 13 1.90 3.65 3.88
N GLY A 14 2.24 3.61 2.59
CA GLY A 14 1.47 4.34 1.56
C GLY A 14 0.07 3.84 1.15
N LEU A 15 -0.44 2.70 1.64
CA LEU A 15 -1.63 2.04 1.05
C LEU A 15 -2.72 1.57 2.02
N LEU A 16 -2.61 1.88 3.31
CA LEU A 16 -3.61 1.42 4.29
C LEU A 16 -4.69 2.44 4.65
N ALA A 17 -4.54 3.71 4.26
CA ALA A 17 -5.50 4.78 4.60
C ALA A 17 -6.59 5.06 3.54
N GLY A 18 -6.61 4.40 2.39
CA GLY A 18 -7.51 4.77 1.29
C GLY A 18 -8.28 3.61 0.67
N ALA A 19 -9.48 3.32 1.18
CA ALA A 19 -10.68 3.04 0.39
C ALA A 19 -11.79 2.55 1.33
N ALA A 20 -12.48 3.49 1.97
CA ALA A 20 -13.93 3.39 2.15
C ALA A 20 -14.52 4.08 0.91
N ALA A 21 -15.34 3.38 0.12
CA ALA A 21 -16.16 3.86 -1.03
C ALA A 21 -16.06 3.07 -2.34
N LEU A 22 -15.54 1.83 -2.37
CA LEU A 22 -15.85 0.93 -3.49
C LEU A 22 -16.28 -0.44 -2.97
N ARG A 23 -17.60 -0.62 -2.83
CA ARG A 23 -18.39 -1.66 -3.54
C ARG A 23 -19.71 -1.91 -2.81
N ALA A 24 -20.77 -1.26 -3.29
CA ALA A 24 -22.14 -1.74 -3.16
C ALA A 24 -22.91 -1.30 -4.42
N ALA A 25 -23.05 -2.19 -5.39
CA ALA A 25 -24.11 -2.13 -6.38
C ALA A 25 -24.56 -3.58 -6.65
N PRO A 26 -25.85 -3.90 -6.51
CA PRO A 26 -26.35 -5.23 -6.80
C PRO A 26 -26.29 -5.52 -8.30
N ALA A 27 -26.16 -6.79 -8.64
CA ALA A 27 -26.18 -7.26 -10.02
C ALA A 27 -27.56 -7.01 -10.64
N GLY A 28 -27.63 -6.11 -11.63
CA GLY A 28 -28.82 -5.90 -12.46
C GLY A 28 -29.23 -4.44 -12.61
N ALA A 29 -28.53 -3.70 -13.46
CA ALA A 29 -29.06 -2.52 -14.15
C ALA A 29 -28.18 -2.23 -15.37
N GLY A 30 -28.81 -2.02 -16.51
CA GLY A 30 -28.19 -1.98 -17.83
C GLY A 30 -27.34 -0.75 -18.12
N ASP A 31 -26.64 -0.88 -19.25
CA ASP A 31 -26.10 0.12 -20.16
C ASP A 31 -26.31 1.61 -19.81
N GLY A 32 -25.18 2.35 -19.76
CA GLY A 32 -25.17 3.82 -19.72
C GLY A 32 -24.24 4.41 -18.66
N GLY A 33 -23.02 4.77 -19.07
CA GLY A 33 -22.21 5.77 -18.36
C GLY A 33 -20.82 5.32 -17.94
N ALA A 34 -19.84 5.57 -18.81
CA ALA A 34 -18.45 5.69 -18.42
C ALA A 34 -18.28 6.90 -17.47
N GLY A 35 -18.59 6.71 -16.18
CA GLY A 35 -18.36 7.70 -15.13
C GLY A 35 -16.87 7.83 -14.84
N ASN A 36 -16.32 8.97 -15.20
CA ASN A 36 -14.93 9.39 -14.97
C ASN A 36 -14.47 9.08 -13.53
N GLY A 37 -13.40 8.30 -13.38
CA GLY A 37 -12.75 7.98 -12.10
C GLY A 37 -12.05 9.19 -11.43
N GLN A 38 -12.80 10.26 -11.14
CA GLN A 38 -12.36 11.53 -10.58
C GLN A 38 -12.53 11.60 -9.05
N GLY A 39 -12.26 10.52 -8.33
CA GLY A 39 -12.16 10.58 -6.87
C GLY A 39 -10.82 11.16 -6.42
N LEU A 40 -10.83 12.00 -5.39
CA LEU A 40 -9.64 12.53 -4.69
C LEU A 40 -8.60 11.42 -4.42
N ILE A 41 -9.08 10.28 -3.91
CA ILE A 41 -8.28 9.08 -3.61
C ILE A 41 -7.68 8.45 -4.88
N ALA A 42 -8.42 8.43 -6.00
CA ALA A 42 -7.93 7.90 -7.27
C ALA A 42 -6.82 8.77 -7.89
N ARG A 43 -6.80 10.08 -7.59
CA ARG A 43 -5.72 10.99 -7.98
C ARG A 43 -4.45 10.69 -7.19
N ILE A 44 -4.54 10.51 -5.88
CA ILE A 44 -3.40 10.10 -5.02
C ILE A 44 -2.82 8.77 -5.50
N MET A 45 -3.66 7.75 -5.71
CA MET A 45 -3.18 6.43 -6.14
C MET A 45 -2.46 6.48 -7.50
N ARG A 46 -2.97 7.25 -8.47
CA ARG A 46 -2.29 7.44 -9.76
C ARG A 46 -0.96 8.16 -9.62
N ALA A 47 -0.89 9.22 -8.82
CA ALA A 47 0.35 9.94 -8.56
C ALA A 47 1.41 9.04 -7.93
N GLN A 48 1.03 8.25 -6.92
CA GLN A 48 1.93 7.29 -6.27
C GLN A 48 2.37 6.17 -7.24
N MET A 49 1.48 5.66 -8.09
CA MET A 49 1.85 4.69 -9.14
C MET A 49 2.86 5.27 -10.14
N GLY A 50 2.67 6.51 -10.57
CA GLY A 50 3.60 7.19 -11.48
C GLY A 50 5.00 7.28 -10.88
N ARG A 51 5.11 7.79 -9.65
CA ARG A 51 6.40 7.86 -8.93
C ARG A 51 7.04 6.49 -8.73
N MET A 52 6.24 5.46 -8.44
CA MET A 52 6.74 4.09 -8.29
C MET A 52 7.41 3.58 -9.57
N MET A 53 6.83 3.88 -10.73
CA MET A 53 7.41 3.52 -12.02
C MET A 53 8.72 4.28 -12.28
N THR A 54 8.78 5.55 -11.88
CA THR A 54 10.00 6.36 -11.91
C THR A 54 11.10 5.76 -11.04
N LEU A 55 10.82 5.47 -9.76
CA LEU A 55 11.81 4.85 -8.87
C LEU A 55 12.33 3.52 -9.45
N ARG A 56 11.44 2.70 -10.02
CA ARG A 56 11.83 1.44 -10.64
C ARG A 56 12.82 1.66 -11.81
N ALA A 57 12.62 2.70 -12.61
CA ALA A 57 13.54 3.05 -13.68
C ALA A 57 14.86 3.60 -13.12
N GLU A 58 14.79 4.47 -12.11
CA GLU A 58 15.97 5.16 -11.55
C GLU A 58 16.85 4.27 -10.67
N LEU A 59 16.29 3.24 -10.03
CA LEU A 59 17.06 2.31 -9.21
C LEU A 59 18.10 1.54 -10.03
N ASN A 60 17.88 1.40 -11.34
CA ASN A 60 18.81 0.77 -12.28
C ASN A 60 19.43 -0.52 -11.71
N LEU A 61 18.58 -1.38 -11.14
CA LEU A 61 19.03 -2.65 -10.55
C LEU A 61 19.65 -3.53 -11.63
N THR A 62 20.82 -4.11 -11.35
CA THR A 62 21.42 -5.10 -12.26
C THR A 62 20.54 -6.36 -12.34
N ASP A 63 20.79 -7.20 -13.33
CA ASP A 63 20.03 -8.44 -13.53
C ASP A 63 20.15 -9.35 -12.30
N GLU A 64 21.35 -9.45 -11.72
CA GLU A 64 21.65 -10.20 -10.52
C GLU A 64 20.91 -9.63 -9.31
N GLN A 65 20.90 -8.29 -9.14
CA GLN A 65 20.16 -7.65 -8.05
C GLN A 65 18.66 -7.91 -8.16
N ARG A 66 18.09 -7.85 -9.38
CA ARG A 66 16.65 -8.13 -9.60
C ARG A 66 16.30 -9.58 -9.27
N ASP A 67 17.18 -10.52 -9.62
CA ASP A 67 16.98 -11.93 -9.29
C ASP A 67 17.12 -12.19 -7.79
N ALA A 68 18.08 -11.55 -7.11
CA ALA A 68 18.23 -11.62 -5.65
C ALA A 68 17.00 -11.07 -4.92
N VAL A 69 16.46 -9.93 -5.36
CA VAL A 69 15.20 -9.36 -4.85
C VAL A 69 14.06 -10.36 -5.01
N LYS A 70 13.89 -10.90 -6.21
CA LYS A 70 12.82 -11.84 -6.52
C LYS A 70 12.93 -13.12 -5.70
N GLN A 71 14.13 -13.69 -5.58
CA GLN A 71 14.36 -14.92 -4.83
C GLN A 71 14.09 -14.70 -3.34
N THR A 72 14.52 -13.57 -2.78
CA THR A 72 14.26 -13.23 -1.37
C THR A 72 12.77 -13.07 -1.10
N LEU A 73 12.03 -12.40 -1.99
CA LEU A 73 10.57 -12.28 -1.86
C LEU A 73 9.85 -13.63 -2.01
N GLN A 74 10.36 -14.50 -2.88
CA GLN A 74 9.82 -15.85 -3.05
C GLN A 74 10.05 -16.72 -1.81
N SER A 75 11.26 -16.68 -1.22
CA SER A 75 11.58 -17.46 -0.02
C SER A 75 10.82 -16.96 1.21
N ARG A 76 10.51 -15.66 1.27
CA ARG A 76 9.76 -15.03 2.37
C ARG A 76 8.26 -14.92 2.11
N LYS A 77 7.76 -15.45 0.99
CA LYS A 77 6.35 -15.28 0.58
C LYS A 77 5.37 -15.73 1.66
N SER A 78 5.58 -16.90 2.27
CA SER A 78 4.68 -17.44 3.30
C SER A 78 4.67 -16.55 4.55
N GLU A 79 5.83 -16.10 5.00
CA GLU A 79 6.00 -15.20 6.14
C GLU A 79 5.29 -13.85 5.92
N ILE A 80 5.47 -13.26 4.73
CA ILE A 80 4.80 -12.02 4.32
C ILE A 80 3.28 -12.22 4.29
N VAL A 81 2.79 -13.29 3.67
CA VAL A 81 1.35 -13.56 3.57
C VAL A 81 0.74 -13.74 4.97
N THR A 82 1.42 -14.47 5.85
CA THR A 82 1.00 -14.66 7.25
C THR A 82 0.94 -13.33 7.99
N ALA A 83 1.91 -12.44 7.78
CA ALA A 83 1.93 -11.13 8.42
C ALA A 83 0.83 -10.18 7.90
N VAL A 84 0.54 -10.19 6.59
CA VAL A 84 -0.40 -9.24 5.97
C VAL A 84 -1.86 -9.70 6.05
N LYS A 85 -2.12 -11.02 6.11
CA LYS A 85 -3.48 -11.56 6.16
C LYS A 85 -4.34 -10.98 7.31
N PRO A 86 -3.84 -10.85 8.55
CA PRO A 86 -4.58 -10.20 9.64
C PRO A 86 -4.94 -8.74 9.35
N VAL A 87 -4.04 -7.97 8.72
CA VAL A 87 -4.30 -6.57 8.35
C VAL A 87 -5.49 -6.48 7.39
N VAL A 88 -5.54 -7.35 6.37
CA VAL A 88 -6.65 -7.38 5.41
C VAL A 88 -7.97 -7.75 6.10
N ALA A 89 -7.93 -8.72 7.02
CA ALA A 89 -9.11 -9.11 7.78
C ALA A 89 -9.60 -7.95 8.68
N ALA A 90 -8.71 -7.36 9.49
CA ALA A 90 -9.04 -6.24 10.38
C ALA A 90 -9.56 -5.01 9.62
N ARG A 91 -9.00 -4.72 8.43
CA ARG A 91 -9.51 -3.66 7.57
C ARG A 91 -10.95 -3.91 7.11
N ARG A 92 -11.27 -5.16 6.74
CA ARG A 92 -12.64 -5.55 6.38
C ARG A 92 -13.56 -5.40 7.58
N THR A 93 -13.17 -5.88 8.75
CA THR A 93 -13.93 -5.70 9.99
C THR A 93 -14.23 -4.23 10.29
N LEU A 94 -13.23 -3.34 10.22
CA LEU A 94 -13.43 -1.91 10.42
C LEU A 94 -14.40 -1.33 9.39
N ARG A 95 -14.21 -1.64 8.11
CA ARG A 95 -15.11 -1.17 7.05
C ARG A 95 -16.54 -1.65 7.28
N ASP A 96 -16.72 -2.91 7.63
CA ASP A 96 -18.04 -3.51 7.83
C ASP A 96 -18.72 -2.91 9.08
N ALA A 97 -17.97 -2.60 10.14
CA ALA A 97 -18.47 -1.86 11.30
C ALA A 97 -18.93 -0.43 10.95
N VAL A 98 -18.18 0.27 10.09
CA VAL A 98 -18.54 1.62 9.60
C VAL A 98 -19.77 1.60 8.69
N LEU A 99 -19.95 0.53 7.91
CA LEU A 99 -21.06 0.37 6.96
C LEU A 99 -22.27 -0.35 7.55
N ALA A 100 -22.28 -0.63 8.85
CA ALA A 100 -23.40 -1.28 9.52
C ALA A 100 -24.68 -0.42 9.42
N GLU A 101 -25.85 -1.05 9.37
CA GLU A 101 -27.14 -0.34 9.33
C GLU A 101 -27.32 0.59 10.54
N LYS A 102 -26.78 0.19 11.69
CA LYS A 102 -26.70 0.98 12.92
C LYS A 102 -25.25 1.01 13.38
N PRO A 103 -24.44 1.97 12.90
CA PRO A 103 -23.07 2.12 13.34
C PRO A 103 -22.99 2.39 14.84
N ASP A 104 -22.06 1.71 15.52
CA ASP A 104 -21.78 1.88 16.94
C ASP A 104 -20.33 2.35 17.13
N ASP A 105 -20.17 3.48 17.83
CA ASP A 105 -18.87 4.13 18.04
C ASP A 105 -17.87 3.23 18.76
N ALA A 106 -18.32 2.46 19.75
CA ALA A 106 -17.45 1.57 20.51
C ALA A 106 -16.91 0.44 19.63
N THR A 107 -17.79 -0.16 18.81
CA THR A 107 -17.44 -1.21 17.85
C THR A 107 -16.47 -0.70 16.78
N ILE A 108 -16.70 0.51 16.24
CA ILE A 108 -15.81 1.12 15.25
C ILE A 108 -14.42 1.36 15.85
N ARG A 109 -14.34 1.94 17.05
CA ARG A 109 -13.06 2.19 17.74
C ARG A 109 -12.32 0.90 18.03
N GLN A 110 -13.01 -0.12 18.52
CA GLN A 110 -12.42 -1.43 18.77
C GLN A 110 -11.85 -2.06 17.48
N ALA A 111 -12.57 -1.96 16.36
CA ALA A 111 -12.10 -2.46 15.08
C ALA A 111 -10.90 -1.66 14.55
N ALA A 112 -10.85 -0.35 14.79
CA ALA A 112 -9.73 0.50 14.44
C ALA A 112 -8.46 0.15 15.24
N ASP A 113 -8.59 -0.07 16.55
CA ASP A 113 -7.48 -0.51 17.41
C ASP A 113 -6.91 -1.86 16.95
N ALA A 114 -7.79 -2.81 16.62
CA ALA A 114 -7.40 -4.12 16.09
C ALA A 114 -6.67 -4.00 14.74
N LEU A 115 -7.10 -3.08 13.86
CA LEU A 115 -6.41 -2.78 12.61
C LEU A 115 -5.03 -2.18 12.88
N GLY A 116 -4.93 -1.18 13.75
CA GLY A 116 -3.66 -0.54 14.12
C GLY A 116 -2.64 -1.55 14.66
N LYS A 117 -3.06 -2.42 15.57
CA LYS A 117 -2.22 -3.51 16.09
C LYS A 117 -1.74 -4.45 14.98
N SER A 118 -2.65 -4.89 14.11
CA SER A 118 -2.29 -5.78 12.99
C SER A 118 -1.28 -5.14 12.03
N ILE A 119 -1.39 -3.83 11.79
CA ILE A 119 -0.44 -3.07 10.97
C ILE A 119 0.93 -3.05 11.65
N GLY A 120 0.98 -2.75 12.95
CA GLY A 120 2.23 -2.74 13.72
C GLY A 120 2.95 -4.09 13.67
N ASP A 121 2.23 -5.18 13.94
CA ASP A 121 2.79 -6.54 13.91
C ASP A 121 3.33 -6.90 12.51
N ALA A 122 2.58 -6.55 11.45
CA ALA A 122 3.03 -6.79 10.08
C ALA A 122 4.26 -5.95 9.70
N ALA A 123 4.31 -4.69 10.15
CA ALA A 123 5.42 -3.79 9.88
C ALA A 123 6.75 -4.31 10.44
N VAL A 124 6.74 -4.91 11.64
CA VAL A 124 7.92 -5.53 12.24
C VAL A 124 8.46 -6.67 11.37
N THR A 125 7.58 -7.55 10.86
CA THR A 125 7.99 -8.64 9.97
C THR A 125 8.53 -8.11 8.64
N LEU A 126 7.84 -7.15 8.03
CA LEU A 126 8.26 -6.54 6.76
C LEU A 126 9.59 -5.79 6.89
N ALA A 127 9.87 -5.19 8.05
CA ALA A 127 11.15 -4.54 8.32
C ALA A 127 12.32 -5.54 8.27
N LYS A 128 12.14 -6.76 8.80
CA LYS A 128 13.15 -7.82 8.74
C LYS A 128 13.39 -8.29 7.30
N VAL A 129 12.31 -8.52 6.54
CA VAL A 129 12.39 -8.91 5.12
C VAL A 129 13.11 -7.83 4.30
N LYS A 130 12.84 -6.54 4.59
CA LYS A 130 13.50 -5.41 3.92
C LYS A 130 15.02 -5.43 4.13
N VAL A 131 15.48 -5.67 5.36
CA VAL A 131 16.92 -5.73 5.68
C VAL A 131 17.57 -6.88 4.91
N GLU A 132 17.00 -8.09 5.01
CA GLU A 132 17.53 -9.26 4.29
C GLU A 132 17.56 -9.04 2.76
N LEU A 133 16.53 -8.41 2.21
CA LEU A 133 16.46 -8.10 0.78
C LEU A 133 17.57 -7.12 0.36
N ALA A 134 17.80 -6.06 1.14
CA ALA A 134 18.84 -5.09 0.84
C ALA A 134 20.25 -5.71 0.90
N GLU A 135 20.49 -6.56 1.90
CA GLU A 135 21.75 -7.31 2.06
C GLU A 135 21.98 -8.29 0.90
N LYS A 136 20.99 -9.13 0.59
CA LYS A 136 21.10 -10.16 -0.47
C LYS A 136 21.19 -9.57 -1.87
N ALA A 137 20.47 -8.48 -2.12
CA ALA A 137 20.54 -7.77 -3.38
C ALA A 137 21.75 -6.82 -3.47
N GLN A 138 22.56 -6.73 -2.40
CA GLN A 138 23.75 -5.86 -2.34
C GLN A 138 23.45 -4.46 -2.89
N LEU A 139 22.37 -3.85 -2.40
CA LEU A 139 21.96 -2.53 -2.86
C LEU A 139 23.03 -1.51 -2.46
N SER A 140 23.48 -0.70 -3.42
CA SER A 140 24.48 0.33 -3.13
C SER A 140 23.89 1.44 -2.24
N GLU A 141 24.75 2.20 -1.58
CA GLU A 141 24.33 3.37 -0.80
C GLU A 141 23.50 4.35 -1.64
N GLN A 142 23.88 4.56 -2.91
CA GLN A 142 23.13 5.41 -3.83
C GLN A 142 21.74 4.85 -4.15
N GLN A 143 21.60 3.53 -4.32
CA GLN A 143 20.29 2.88 -4.53
C GLN A 143 19.42 2.97 -3.27
N MET A 144 20.02 2.79 -2.10
CA MET A 144 19.34 2.95 -0.81
C MET A 144 18.88 4.40 -0.58
N GLN A 145 19.70 5.38 -0.97
CA GLN A 145 19.33 6.79 -0.92
C GLN A 145 18.13 7.09 -1.81
N LYS A 146 18.11 6.62 -3.07
CA LYS A 146 16.95 6.77 -3.97
C LYS A 146 15.66 6.18 -3.39
N ILE A 147 15.74 5.05 -2.69
CA ILE A 147 14.58 4.47 -2.00
C ILE A 147 14.12 5.37 -0.85
N ALA A 148 15.05 5.98 -0.11
CA ALA A 148 14.73 6.91 0.97
C ALA A 148 14.08 8.20 0.44
N ASP A 149 14.67 8.80 -0.59
CA ASP A 149 14.16 10.01 -1.25
C ASP A 149 12.75 9.77 -1.80
N PHE A 150 12.52 8.64 -2.47
CA PHE A 150 11.19 8.28 -2.95
C PHE A 150 10.14 8.22 -1.82
N ARG A 151 10.50 7.74 -0.62
CA ARG A 151 9.57 7.71 0.52
C ARG A 151 9.27 9.12 0.99
N ALA A 152 10.30 9.94 1.18
CA ALA A 152 10.15 11.34 1.59
C ALA A 152 9.29 12.13 0.59
N ASP A 153 9.53 11.96 -0.71
CA ASP A 153 8.74 12.59 -1.77
C ASP A 153 7.28 12.09 -1.81
N SER A 154 7.09 10.80 -1.53
CA SER A 154 5.75 10.21 -1.46
C SER A 154 4.95 10.77 -0.30
N ASP A 155 5.59 10.97 0.86
CA ASP A 155 5.00 11.57 2.06
C ASP A 155 4.71 13.06 1.83
N ALA A 156 5.69 13.83 1.34
CA ALA A 156 5.53 15.24 1.02
C ALA A 156 4.42 15.49 -0.02
N SER A 157 4.27 14.59 -1.00
CA SER A 157 3.17 14.68 -1.96
C SER A 157 1.81 14.41 -1.34
N ILE A 158 1.71 13.55 -0.33
CA ILE A 158 0.46 13.33 0.42
C ILE A 158 0.15 14.58 1.25
N ASP A 159 1.15 15.12 1.95
CA ASP A 159 0.99 16.32 2.79
C ASP A 159 0.57 17.54 1.96
N SER A 160 1.25 17.79 0.84
CA SER A 160 0.88 18.87 -0.10
C SER A 160 -0.57 18.72 -0.55
N PHE A 161 -0.96 17.50 -0.91
CA PHE A 161 -2.30 17.20 -1.38
C PHE A 161 -3.38 17.42 -0.29
N LEU A 162 -3.11 17.02 0.95
CA LEU A 162 -4.01 17.27 2.08
C LEU A 162 -4.15 18.79 2.32
N SER A 163 -3.04 19.53 2.26
CA SER A 163 -3.06 21.00 2.45
C SER A 163 -3.81 21.74 1.34
N GLU A 164 -3.79 21.24 0.10
CA GLU A 164 -4.57 21.80 -1.01
C GLU A 164 -6.07 21.56 -0.82
N ALA A 165 -6.44 20.37 -0.31
CA ALA A 165 -7.84 20.01 -0.07
C ALA A 165 -8.46 20.89 1.03
N GLU A 166 -7.69 21.23 2.07
CA GLU A 166 -8.12 22.15 3.13
C GLU A 166 -8.37 23.58 2.61
N LYS A 167 -7.51 24.08 1.70
CA LYS A 167 -7.64 25.43 1.12
C LYS A 167 -8.79 25.58 0.11
N SER A 168 -9.34 24.47 -0.36
CA SER A 168 -10.39 24.43 -1.38
C SER A 168 -11.80 24.35 -0.78
N GLN A 169 -11.93 24.37 0.55
CA GLN A 169 -13.19 24.51 1.30
C GLN A 169 -13.44 25.97 1.66
#